data_AF-A0A7Z0QCA6-F1
#
_entry.id   AF-A0A7Z0QCA6-F1
#
_cell.length_a   1.000
_cell.length_b   1.000
_cell.length_c   1.000
_cell.angle_alpha   90.00
_cell.angle_beta   90.00
_cell.angle_gamma   90.00
#
_symmetry.space_group_name_H-M   'P 1'
#
loop_
_entity.id
_entity.type
_entity.pdbx_description
1 polymer ?
#
loop_
_entity_poly.entity_id
_entity_poly.type
_entity_poly.pdbx_seq_one_letter_code
_entity_poly.pdbx_strand_id
1 'polypeptide(L)' 'MTVFVYVNPSKQVGDADHIKLFATVEAAEKWFEENDPEGVAFEYDVLE' A
#
# COMPACT_ATOMS: atom_id res chain seq x y z
N MET A 1 -5.76 1.05 -15.50
CA MET A 1 -4.46 1.17 -14.78
C MET A 1 -4.72 0.63 -13.40
N THR A 2 -3.88 -0.25 -12.87
CA THR A 2 -4.06 -0.75 -11.50
C THR A 2 -3.01 -0.13 -10.58
N VAL A 3 -3.37 -0.02 -9.31
CA VAL A 3 -2.47 0.39 -8.22
C VAL A 3 -2.59 -0.59 -7.08
N PHE A 4 -1.52 -0.73 -6.31
CA PHE A 4 -1.50 -1.56 -5.12
C PHE A 4 -1.58 -0.66 -3.89
N VAL A 5 -2.58 -0.89 -3.05
CA VAL A 5 -2.92 -0.04 -1.91
C VAL A 5 -2.67 -0.79 -0.62
N TYR A 6 -1.75 -0.27 0.19
CA TYR A 6 -1.55 -0.69 1.57
C TYR A 6 -2.28 0.28 2.50
N VAL A 7 -2.97 -0.26 3.50
CA VAL A 7 -3.65 0.50 4.56
C VAL A 7 -2.98 0.18 5.88
N ASN A 8 -2.46 1.20 6.57
CA ASN A 8 -1.92 1.04 7.91
C ASN A 8 -3.04 1.22 8.95
N PRO A 9 -3.50 0.14 9.61
CA PRO A 9 -4.60 0.21 10.58
C PRO A 9 -4.19 0.93 11.88
N SER A 10 -2.88 1.12 12.12
CA SER A 10 -2.35 1.84 13.29
C SER A 10 -2.38 3.36 13.12
N LYS A 11 -2.76 3.87 11.94
CA LYS A 11 -2.80 5.29 11.60
C LYS A 11 -4.23 5.76 11.37
N GLN A 12 -4.52 6.99 11.77
CA GLN A 12 -5.83 7.58 11.55
C GLN A 12 -6.02 8.00 10.08
N VAL A 13 -7.25 7.94 9.58
CA VAL A 13 -7.62 8.48 8.26
C VAL A 13 -7.16 9.93 8.15
N GLY A 14 -6.39 10.23 7.10
CA GLY A 14 -5.79 11.55 6.84
C GLY A 14 -4.32 11.66 7.27
N ASP A 15 -3.78 10.70 8.01
CA ASP A 15 -2.34 10.58 8.24
C ASP A 15 -1.64 10.18 6.93
N ALA A 16 -0.49 10.79 6.66
CA ALA A 16 0.30 10.53 5.45
C ALA A 16 0.79 9.07 5.35
N ASP A 17 0.91 8.38 6.48
CA ASP A 17 1.29 6.96 6.54
C ASP A 17 0.09 6.01 6.62
N HIS A 18 -1.14 6.53 6.61
CA HIS A 18 -2.33 5.67 6.62
C HIS A 18 -2.49 4.89 5.31
N ILE A 19 -2.13 5.50 4.18
CA ILE A 19 -2.22 4.88 2.86
C ILE A 19 -0.86 4.95 2.17
N LYS A 20 -0.40 3.82 1.61
CA LYS A 20 0.71 3.79 0.66
C LYS A 20 0.24 3.19 -0.66
N LEU A 21 0.65 3.83 -1.75
CA LEU A 21 0.32 3.44 -3.11
C LEU A 21 1.58 2.95 -3.81
N PHE A 22 1.50 1.82 -4.49
CA PHE A 22 2.58 1.26 -5.28
C PHE A 22 2.12 1.04 -6.71
N ALA A 23 3.03 1.29 -7.65
CA ALA A 23 2.77 1.10 -9.08
C ALA A 23 2.83 -0.38 -9.50
N THR A 24 3.55 -1.21 -8.75
CA THR A 24 3.67 -2.65 -9.00
C THR A 24 3.67 -3.43 -7.68
N VAL A 25 3.38 -4.73 -7.76
CA VAL A 25 3.39 -5.63 -6.60
C VAL A 25 4.79 -5.78 -6.01
N GLU A 26 5.82 -5.86 -6.85
CA GLU A 26 7.21 -6.02 -6.43
C GLU A 26 7.71 -4.81 -5.63
N ALA A 27 7.24 -3.61 -5.97
CA ALA A 27 7.53 -2.41 -5.20
C ALA A 27 6.87 -2.44 -3.82
N ALA A 28 5.68 -3.02 -3.71
CA ALA A 28 5.00 -3.22 -2.43
C ALA A 28 5.71 -4.29 -1.59
N GLU A 29 6.01 -5.45 -2.17
CA GLU A 29 6.71 -6.56 -1.49
C GLU A 29 8.06 -6.12 -0.93
N LYS A 30 8.89 -5.45 -1.74
CA LYS A 30 10.17 -4.92 -1.29
C LYS A 30 10.01 -3.91 -0.14
N TRP A 31 8.97 -3.08 -0.20
CA TRP A 31 8.70 -2.14 0.89
C TRP A 31 8.28 -2.87 2.18
N PHE A 32 7.49 -3.94 2.08
CA PHE A 32 7.09 -4.76 3.23
C PHE A 32 8.26 -5.44 3.92
N GLU A 33 9.22 -5.99 3.18
CA GLU A 33 10.42 -6.62 3.75
C GLU A 33 11.16 -5.71 4.74
N GLU A 34 11.19 -4.40 4.48
CA GLU A 34 11.93 -3.42 5.28
C GLU A 34 11.08 -2.70 6.33
N ASN A 35 9.76 -2.59 6.12
CA ASN A 35 8.92 -1.67 6.91
C ASN A 35 7.77 -2.37 7.65
N ASP A 36 7.15 -3.37 7.04
CA ASP A 36 6.01 -4.11 7.61
C ASP A 36 5.94 -5.50 6.98
N PRO A 37 6.70 -6.49 7.53
CA PRO A 37 6.82 -7.82 6.93
C PRO A 37 5.50 -8.62 6.90
N GLU A 38 4.51 -8.21 7.70
CA GLU A 38 3.16 -8.80 7.71
C GLU A 38 2.17 -7.97 6.88
N GLY A 39 2.64 -6.86 6.29
CA GLY A 39 1.85 -5.95 5.47
C GLY A 39 1.34 -6.60 4.18
N VAL A 40 0.16 -6.16 3.74
CA VAL A 40 -0.47 -6.63 2.50
C VAL A 40 -0.97 -5.42 1.72
N ALA A 41 -0.66 -5.39 0.42
CA ALA A 41 -1.24 -4.43 -0.51
C ALA A 41 -2.31 -5.14 -1.36
N PHE A 42 -3.44 -4.45 -1.58
CA PHE A 42 -4.53 -4.94 -2.40
C PHE A 42 -4.55 -4.23 -3.75
N GLU A 43 -4.83 -4.95 -4.82
CA GLU A 43 -4.94 -4.41 -6.17
C GLU A 43 -6.28 -3.69 -6.38
N TYR A 44 -6.24 -2.49 -6.94
CA TYR A 44 -7.41 -1.70 -7.29
C TYR A 44 -7.27 -1.11 -8.69
N ASP A 45 -8.37 -1.10 -9.44
CA ASP A 45 -8.49 -0.34 -10.69
C ASP A 45 -8.58 1.16 -10.41
N VAL A 46 -7.82 1.93 -11.19
CA VAL A 46 -7.96 3.39 -11.27
C VAL A 46 -9.17 3.70 -12.14
N LEU A 47 -10.15 4.38 -11.56
CA LEU A 47 -11.36 4.84 -12.23
C LEU A 47 -11.11 6.21 -12.92
N GLU A 48 -11.77 6.45 -14.05
CA GLU A 48 -11.73 7.71 -14.82
C GLU A 48 -12.88 8.65 -14.46
#